data_AF-A0A931DP65-F1
#
_entry.id   AF-A0A931DP65-F1
#
_cell.length_a   1.000
_cell.length_b   1.000
_cell.length_c   1.000
_cell.angle_alpha   90.00
_cell.angle_beta   90.00
_cell.angle_gamma   90.00
#
_symmetry.space_group_name_H-M   'P 1'
#
loop_
_entity.id
_entity.type
_entity.pdbx_description
1 polymer ?
#
loop_
_entity_poly.entity_id
_entity_poly.type
_entity_poly.pdbx_seq_one_letter_code
_entity_poly.pdbx_strand_id
1 'polypeptide(L)'
;MTTLRTGHAVGSPYELDLRRRLNQARQDLAEAHAELAARRDQETALRTHLEALAAEARSARQAFTELHVAYVELLTHARATVAAAVRGEPAPAAYVADHLEEIGLPPGPGAVPEQVVAEGLSVATHVSRAAG
;
A
#
# COMPACT_ATOMS: atom_id res chain seq x y z
N MET A 1 -74.24 -32.91 -23.31
CA MET A 1 -73.99 -31.77 -24.22
C MET A 1 -74.84 -30.64 -23.68
N THR A 2 -74.29 -29.52 -23.19
CA THR A 2 -73.62 -28.50 -24.00
C THR A 2 -72.67 -27.68 -23.12
N THR A 3 -71.42 -27.59 -23.53
CA THR A 3 -70.35 -26.82 -22.89
C THR A 3 -70.55 -25.32 -23.11
N LEU A 4 -70.90 -24.56 -22.08
CA LEU A 4 -70.74 -23.10 -22.10
C LEU A 4 -69.31 -22.78 -21.64
N ARG A 5 -68.40 -22.83 -22.61
CA ARG A 5 -67.05 -22.28 -22.51
C ARG A 5 -67.18 -20.76 -22.47
N THR A 6 -67.29 -20.19 -21.28
CA THR A 6 -67.24 -18.74 -21.08
C THR A 6 -65.82 -18.26 -21.35
N GLY A 7 -65.66 -17.51 -22.44
CA GLY A 7 -64.39 -16.96 -22.90
C GLY A 7 -63.71 -16.13 -21.81
N HIS A 8 -62.67 -16.70 -21.20
CA HIS A 8 -61.71 -15.97 -20.37
C HIS A 8 -60.64 -15.34 -21.26
N ALA A 9 -60.96 -14.21 -21.87
CA ALA A 9 -60.04 -13.24 -22.47
C ALA A 9 -60.95 -12.07 -22.91
N VAL A 10 -60.81 -10.81 -22.49
CA VAL A 10 -59.70 -9.89 -22.76
C VAL A 10 -60.09 -8.62 -21.99
N GLY A 11 -59.22 -8.09 -21.11
CA GLY A 11 -59.48 -6.78 -20.46
C GLY A 11 -59.60 -5.66 -21.49
N SER A 12 -60.22 -4.54 -21.15
CA SER A 12 -60.36 -3.43 -22.12
C SER A 12 -58.98 -3.02 -22.66
N PRO A 13 -58.85 -2.50 -23.90
CA PRO A 13 -57.55 -2.07 -24.44
C PRO A 13 -56.78 -1.13 -23.49
N TYR A 14 -57.51 -0.31 -22.72
CA TYR A 14 -56.98 0.55 -21.68
C TYR A 14 -56.37 -0.23 -20.49
N GLU A 15 -57.04 -1.26 -20.00
CA GLU A 15 -56.54 -2.11 -18.91
C GLU A 15 -55.29 -2.90 -19.31
N LEU A 16 -55.23 -3.35 -20.57
CA LEU A 16 -54.06 -4.04 -21.11
C LEU A 16 -52.86 -3.11 -21.22
N ASP A 17 -53.08 -1.86 -21.66
CA ASP A 17 -52.02 -0.84 -21.71
C ASP A 17 -51.52 -0.48 -20.31
N LEU A 18 -52.43 -0.32 -19.34
CA LEU A 18 -52.07 -0.06 -17.94
C LEU A 18 -51.23 -1.20 -17.34
N ARG A 19 -51.62 -2.46 -17.59
CA ARG A 19 -50.84 -3.63 -17.14
C ARG A 19 -49.47 -3.69 -17.79
N ARG A 20 -49.37 -3.40 -19.09
CA ARG A 20 -48.10 -3.33 -19.80
C ARG A 20 -47.18 -2.28 -19.17
N ARG A 21 -47.68 -1.07 -18.95
CA ARG A 21 -46.92 0.03 -18.34
C ARG A 21 -46.47 -0.31 -16.91
N LEU A 22 -47.34 -0.92 -16.11
CA LEU A 22 -46.98 -1.35 -14.75
C LEU A 22 -45.90 -2.43 -14.74
N ASN A 23 -46.00 -3.41 -15.65
CA ASN A 23 -44.98 -4.45 -15.77
C ASN A 23 -43.65 -3.88 -16.24
N GLN A 24 -43.67 -2.94 -17.20
CA GLN A 24 -42.47 -2.24 -17.64
C GLN A 24 -41.84 -1.46 -16.47
N ALA A 25 -42.62 -0.66 -15.74
CA ALA A 25 -42.10 0.11 -14.60
C ALA A 25 -41.52 -0.78 -13.48
N ARG A 26 -42.08 -1.98 -13.27
CA ARG A 26 -41.53 -2.98 -12.33
C ARG A 26 -40.20 -3.54 -12.81
N GLN A 27 -40.09 -3.80 -14.12
CA GLN A 27 -38.85 -4.27 -14.70
C GLN A 27 -37.76 -3.19 -14.62
N ASP A 28 -38.07 -1.96 -15.01
CA ASP A 28 -37.16 -0.82 -14.93
C ASP A 28 -36.67 -0.59 -13.48
N LEU A 29 -37.57 -0.72 -12.50
CA LEU A 29 -37.22 -0.62 -11.08
C LEU A 29 -36.28 -1.76 -10.62
N ALA A 30 -36.52 -2.99 -11.08
CA ALA A 30 -35.66 -4.12 -10.77
C ALA A 30 -34.26 -3.95 -11.37
N GLU A 31 -34.18 -3.47 -12.61
CA GLU A 31 -32.92 -3.15 -13.28
C GLU A 31 -32.16 -2.03 -12.55
N ALA A 32 -32.85 -0.95 -12.15
CA ALA A 32 -32.25 0.14 -11.37
C ALA A 32 -31.73 -0.32 -10.00
N HIS A 33 -32.45 -1.20 -9.31
CA HIS A 33 -31.97 -1.79 -8.05
C HIS A 33 -30.76 -2.69 -8.25
N ALA A 34 -30.71 -3.47 -9.33
CA ALA A 34 -29.56 -4.29 -9.67
C ALA A 34 -28.32 -3.42 -9.98
N GLU A 35 -28.49 -2.33 -10.73
CA GLU A 35 -27.40 -1.39 -10.98
C GLU A 35 -26.92 -0.74 -9.67
N LEU A 36 -27.84 -0.28 -8.81
CA LEU A 36 -27.46 0.32 -7.52
C LEU A 36 -26.71 -0.65 -6.62
N ALA A 37 -27.11 -1.93 -6.60
CA ALA A 37 -26.39 -2.97 -5.86
C ALA A 37 -24.97 -3.14 -6.41
N ALA A 38 -24.81 -3.26 -7.73
CA ALA A 38 -23.50 -3.37 -8.36
C ALA A 38 -22.61 -2.14 -8.09
N ARG A 39 -23.17 -0.93 -8.08
CA ARG A 39 -22.44 0.30 -7.73
C ARG A 39 -21.96 0.30 -6.28
N ARG A 40 -22.78 -0.18 -5.34
CA ARG A 40 -22.39 -0.30 -3.92
C ARG A 40 -21.29 -1.35 -3.71
N ASP A 41 -21.32 -2.45 -4.45
CA ASP A 41 -20.27 -3.45 -4.42
C ASP A 41 -18.95 -2.87 -4.95
N GLN A 42 -19.00 -2.10 -6.05
CA GLN A 42 -17.85 -1.37 -6.58
C GLN A 42 -17.31 -0.34 -5.59
N GLU A 43 -18.17 0.45 -4.95
CA GLU A 43 -17.78 1.43 -3.94
C GLU A 43 -17.08 0.76 -2.76
N THR A 44 -17.61 -0.36 -2.28
CA THR A 44 -17.03 -1.13 -1.18
C THR A 44 -15.66 -1.70 -1.56
N ALA A 45 -15.51 -2.22 -2.78
CA ALA A 45 -14.24 -2.71 -3.29
C ALA A 45 -13.19 -1.59 -3.40
N LEU A 46 -13.58 -0.43 -3.94
CA LEU A 46 -12.70 0.74 -4.05
C LEU A 46 -12.28 1.26 -2.67
N ARG A 47 -13.21 1.33 -1.72
CA ARG A 47 -12.91 1.74 -0.36
C ARG A 47 -11.90 0.80 0.30
N THR A 48 -12.10 -0.51 0.18
CA THR A 48 -11.17 -1.52 0.71
C THR A 48 -9.78 -1.37 0.08
N HIS A 49 -9.72 -1.14 -1.23
CA HIS A 49 -8.46 -0.93 -1.94
C HIS A 49 -7.74 0.35 -1.48
N LEU A 50 -8.46 1.46 -1.30
CA LEU A 50 -7.90 2.71 -0.79
C LEU A 50 -7.39 2.57 0.65
N GLU A 51 -8.09 1.81 1.49
CA GLU A 51 -7.65 1.53 2.86
C GLU A 51 -6.35 0.71 2.87
N ALA A 52 -6.20 -0.26 1.96
CA ALA A 52 -4.97 -1.02 1.79
C ALA A 52 -3.80 -0.14 1.30
N LEU A 53 -4.00 0.67 0.26
CA LEU A 53 -2.99 1.60 -0.24
C LEU A 53 -2.57 2.63 0.83
N ALA A 54 -3.52 3.11 1.63
CA ALA A 54 -3.21 4.02 2.74
C ALA A 54 -2.36 3.35 3.83
N ALA A 55 -2.59 2.05 4.09
CA ALA A 55 -1.76 1.28 5.01
C ALA A 55 -0.34 1.07 4.46
N GLU A 56 -0.20 0.70 3.19
CA GLU A 56 1.08 0.57 2.50
C GLU A 56 1.87 1.88 2.50
N ALA A 57 1.22 3.01 2.17
CA ALA A 57 1.87 4.32 2.18
C ALA A 57 2.34 4.73 3.58
N ARG A 58 1.57 4.42 4.63
CA ARG A 58 2.00 4.65 6.02
C ARG A 58 3.22 3.79 6.37
N SER A 59 3.22 2.52 5.99
CA SER A 59 4.34 1.61 6.23
C SER A 59 5.60 2.07 5.49
N ALA A 60 5.48 2.45 4.22
CA ALA A 60 6.59 2.97 3.43
C ALA A 60 7.16 4.27 4.03
N ARG A 61 6.29 5.17 4.49
CA ARG A 61 6.72 6.40 5.17
C ARG A 61 7.46 6.11 6.46
N GLN A 62 7.00 5.15 7.26
CA GLN A 62 7.69 4.76 8.49
C GLN A 62 9.09 4.20 8.19
N ALA A 63 9.20 3.26 7.25
CA ALA A 63 10.48 2.69 6.84
C ALA A 63 11.45 3.77 6.31
N PHE A 64 10.94 4.73 5.53
CA PHE A 64 11.73 5.86 5.07
C PHE A 64 12.21 6.74 6.23
N THR A 65 11.35 7.06 7.20
CA THR A 65 11.74 7.84 8.38
C THR A 65 12.82 7.14 9.19
N GLU A 66 12.68 5.84 9.44
CA GLU A 66 13.68 5.02 10.15
C GLU A 66 15.03 5.04 9.42
N LEU A 67 15.03 4.81 8.10
CA LEU A 67 16.25 4.89 7.28
C LEU A 67 16.87 6.29 7.30
N HIS A 68 16.05 7.34 7.21
CA HIS A 68 16.54 8.71 7.20
C HIS A 68 17.18 9.10 8.54
N VAL A 69 16.60 8.67 9.67
CA VAL A 69 17.18 8.87 11.00
C VAL A 69 18.54 8.18 11.09
N ALA A 70 18.62 6.89 10.74
CA ALA A 70 19.88 6.15 10.76
C ALA A 70 20.95 6.79 9.86
N TYR A 71 20.56 7.30 8.69
CA TYR A 71 21.47 8.04 7.80
C TYR A 71 21.99 9.34 8.43
N VAL A 72 21.10 10.14 9.05
CA VAL A 72 21.48 11.40 9.70
C VAL A 72 22.41 11.13 10.89
N GLU A 73 22.13 10.11 11.69
CA GLU A 73 22.99 9.70 12.82
C GLU A 73 24.38 9.30 12.34
N LEU A 74 24.48 8.38 11.37
CA LEU A 74 25.76 7.96 10.81
C LEU A 74 26.54 9.14 10.21
N LEU A 75 25.87 9.99 9.43
CA LEU A 75 26.49 11.16 8.81
C LEU A 75 26.99 12.15 9.86
N THR A 76 26.27 12.31 10.97
CA THR A 76 26.68 13.19 12.08
C THR A 76 27.96 12.68 12.74
N HIS A 77 28.04 11.39 13.05
CA HIS A 77 29.24 10.79 13.63
C HIS A 77 30.42 10.81 12.65
N ALA A 78 30.20 10.51 11.37
CA ALA A 78 31.23 10.61 10.33
C ALA A 78 31.78 12.03 10.20
N ARG A 79 30.92 13.05 10.23
CA ARG A 79 31.33 14.46 10.23
C ARG A 79 32.10 14.83 11.48
N ALA A 80 31.71 14.31 12.65
CA ALA A 80 32.44 14.49 13.90
C ALA A 80 33.84 13.88 13.82
N THR A 81 33.98 12.65 13.30
CA THR A 81 35.28 12.01 13.06
C THR A 81 36.18 12.85 12.15
N VAL A 82 35.66 13.38 11.04
CA VAL A 82 36.44 14.25 10.15
C VAL A 82 36.87 15.53 10.86
N ALA A 83 35.97 16.17 11.63
CA ALA A 83 36.29 17.39 12.37
C ALA A 83 37.36 17.15 13.46
N ALA A 84 37.26 16.04 14.19
CA ALA A 84 38.23 15.62 15.20
C ALA A 84 39.62 15.36 14.59
N ALA A 85 39.66 14.70 13.43
CA ALA A 85 40.89 14.45 12.69
C ALA A 85 41.57 15.75 12.24
N VAL A 86 40.80 16.71 11.71
CA VAL A 86 41.30 18.04 11.32
C VAL A 86 41.89 18.81 12.51
N ARG A 87 41.35 18.58 13.72
CA ARG A 87 41.84 19.19 14.97
C ARG A 87 43.02 18.45 15.59
N GLY A 88 43.44 17.31 15.04
CA GLY A 88 44.53 16.50 15.57
C GLY A 88 44.18 15.75 16.86
N GLU A 89 42.90 15.43 17.08
CA GLU A 89 42.51 14.57 18.20
C GLU A 89 43.14 13.17 18.05
N PRO A 90 43.56 12.51 19.14
CA PRO A 90 44.35 11.27 19.08
C PRO A 90 43.57 10.05 18.58
N ALA A 91 42.24 10.04 18.73
CA ALA A 91 41.38 8.94 18.29
C ALA A 91 40.10 9.42 17.59
N PRO A 92 40.19 10.07 16.41
CA PRO A 92 39.03 10.64 15.72
C PRO A 92 37.98 9.59 15.33
N ALA A 93 38.41 8.36 15.11
CA ALA A 93 37.53 7.24 14.75
C ALA A 93 36.61 6.81 15.90
N ALA A 94 36.87 7.23 17.15
CA ALA A 94 36.05 6.87 18.30
C ALA A 94 34.59 7.31 18.12
N TYR A 95 34.34 8.48 17.52
CA TYR A 95 32.97 8.95 17.25
C TYR A 95 32.13 7.97 16.42
N VAL A 96 32.70 7.40 15.36
CA VAL A 96 31.98 6.40 14.55
C VAL A 96 32.00 5.03 15.23
N ALA A 97 33.09 4.66 15.90
CA ALA A 97 33.20 3.38 16.61
C ALA A 97 32.14 3.25 17.73
N ASP A 98 32.01 4.29 18.58
CA ASP A 98 31.04 4.33 19.68
C ASP A 98 29.60 4.20 19.14
N HIS A 99 29.28 4.89 18.03
CA HIS A 99 27.97 4.78 17.40
C HIS A 99 27.71 3.37 16.84
N LEU A 100 28.72 2.75 16.20
CA LEU A 100 28.59 1.39 15.70
C LEU A 100 28.41 0.37 16.84
N GLU A 101 29.06 0.57 17.98
CA GLU A 101 28.83 -0.23 19.18
C GLU A 101 27.42 -0.05 19.73
N GLU A 102 26.92 1.18 19.82
CA GLU A 102 25.58 1.52 20.30
C GLU A 102 24.49 0.82 19.48
N ILE A 103 24.61 0.82 18.15
CA ILE A 103 23.66 0.17 17.25
C ILE A 103 23.93 -1.33 17.04
N GLY A 104 24.94 -1.90 17.73
CA GLY A 104 25.26 -3.33 17.67
C GLY A 104 25.86 -3.79 16.34
N LEU A 105 26.51 -2.89 15.60
CA LEU A 105 27.18 -3.15 14.32
C LEU A 105 28.70 -2.88 14.33
N PRO A 106 29.46 -3.15 15.41
CA PRO A 106 30.90 -3.05 15.34
C PRO A 106 31.46 -4.11 14.36
N PRO A 107 32.56 -3.81 13.64
CA PRO A 107 33.26 -4.83 12.86
C PRO A 107 33.68 -6.01 13.75
N GLY A 108 33.63 -7.23 13.20
CA GLY A 108 34.07 -8.42 13.93
C GLY A 108 35.54 -8.36 14.34
N PRO A 109 35.97 -9.10 15.38
CA PRO A 109 37.37 -9.17 15.78
C PRO A 109 38.27 -9.58 14.61
N GLY A 110 39.31 -8.77 14.34
CA GLY A 110 40.24 -9.01 13.23
C GLY A 110 39.69 -8.71 11.84
N ALA A 111 38.54 -8.03 11.73
CA ALA A 111 37.99 -7.62 10.45
C ALA A 111 38.97 -6.73 9.68
N VAL A 112 39.13 -7.05 8.39
CA VAL A 112 39.98 -6.30 7.45
C VAL A 112 39.12 -5.19 6.81
N PRO A 113 39.53 -3.91 6.83
CA PRO A 113 38.72 -2.80 6.33
C PRO A 113 38.18 -3.01 4.91
N GLU A 114 39.00 -3.54 4.01
CA GLU A 114 38.63 -3.79 2.62
C GLU A 114 37.50 -4.84 2.50
N GLN A 115 37.48 -5.84 3.39
CA GLN A 115 36.43 -6.86 3.43
C GLN A 115 35.11 -6.27 3.92
N VAL A 116 35.15 -5.46 5.00
CA VAL A 116 33.97 -4.78 5.54
C VAL A 116 33.34 -3.88 4.47
N VAL A 117 34.15 -3.14 3.73
CA VAL A 117 33.67 -2.30 2.62
C VAL A 117 33.07 -3.16 1.49
N ALA A 118 33.75 -4.23 1.09
CA ALA A 118 33.26 -5.12 0.02
C ALA A 118 31.91 -5.77 0.37
N GLU A 119 31.75 -6.23 1.62
CA GLU A 119 30.50 -6.77 2.14
C GLU A 119 29.37 -5.73 2.08
N GLY A 120 29.61 -4.51 2.58
CA GLY A 120 28.63 -3.42 2.53
C GLY A 120 28.20 -3.06 1.10
N LEU A 121 29.14 -2.98 0.16
CA LEU A 121 28.84 -2.70 -1.26
C LEU A 121 28.06 -3.82 -1.94
N SER A 122 28.33 -5.08 -1.55
CA SER A 122 27.58 -6.23 -2.04
C SER A 122 26.12 -6.16 -1.59
N VAL A 123 25.88 -5.87 -0.31
CA VAL A 123 24.53 -5.67 0.25
C VAL A 123 23.83 -4.51 -0.45
N ALA A 124 24.48 -3.36 -0.59
CA ALA A 124 23.90 -2.21 -1.28
C ALA A 124 23.49 -2.55 -2.73
N THR A 125 24.33 -3.27 -3.47
CA THR A 125 24.04 -3.71 -4.83
C THR A 125 22.84 -4.66 -4.88
N HIS A 126 22.74 -5.59 -3.92
CA HIS A 126 21.62 -6.52 -3.82
C HIS A 126 20.31 -5.78 -3.55
N VAL A 127 20.31 -4.86 -2.59
CA VAL A 127 19.15 -4.02 -2.26
C VAL A 127 18.72 -3.15 -3.45
N SER A 128 19.66 -2.50 -4.14
CA SER A 128 19.34 -1.68 -5.32
C SER A 128 18.71 -2.48 -6.45
N ARG A 129 19.11 -3.75 -6.66
CA ARG A 129 18.49 -4.63 -7.65
C ARG A 129 17.10 -5.11 -7.24
N ALA A 130 16.85 -5.29 -5.94
CA ALA A 130 15.53 -5.69 -5.45
C ALA A 130 14.51 -4.55 -5.50
N ALA A 131 14.97 -3.29 -5.58
CA ALA A 131 14.14 -2.09 -5.58
C ALA A 131 13.81 -1.53 -6.97
N GLY A 132 14.46 -2.02 -8.05
CA GLY A 132 14.26 -1.58 -9.43
C GLY A 132 13.61 -2.65 -10.29
#